data_AF-A0A5Q4TB07-F1
#
_entry.id   AF-A0A5Q4TB07-F1
#
_cell.length_a   1.000
_cell.length_b   1.000
_cell.length_c   1.000
_cell.angle_alpha   90.00
_cell.angle_beta   90.00
_cell.angle_gamma   90.00
#
_symmetry.space_group_name_H-M   'P 1'
#
loop_
_entity.id
_entity.type
_entity.pdbx_description
1 polymer ?
#
loop_
_entity_poly.entity_id
_entity_poly.type
_entity_poly.pdbx_seq_one_letter_code
_entity_poly.pdbx_strand_id
1 'polypeptide(L)'
;MKPSPSASSGASVPPPVSPPARHGAPAQTGTPLRVGVSSYNWDSPCGQYYLLGRAPAEIPPAPPPQDHRSWARALDGVDAGGMRLQLTATGKTRDSVVITAVHVRIVGRAEPLAWNAYSMGEGCGSGVTPQTFDVDLDKPRPVLRPVAGRQGDITVPATDFPYKVASNDPQVFNLHLHTASHDVRWYVEVEWSSGDRRGTLRIDDEGRPFRTSALQGRPLYDYRPDLGGIWAPREE
;
A
#
# COMPACT_ATOMS: atom_id res chain seq x y z
N MET A 1 99.53 7.08 11.85
CA MET A 1 98.60 8.05 11.23
C MET A 1 97.21 7.43 11.20
N LYS A 2 96.18 8.21 11.61
CA LYS A 2 94.72 7.96 11.63
C LYS A 2 94.15 7.25 10.37
N PRO A 3 92.90 6.74 10.34
CA PRO A 3 91.82 6.81 11.35
C PRO A 3 91.02 5.49 11.60
N SER A 4 90.21 5.51 12.67
CA SER A 4 88.97 4.73 12.83
C SER A 4 87.80 5.56 12.24
N PRO A 5 86.72 4.99 11.67
CA PRO A 5 85.49 4.95 12.47
C PRO A 5 84.41 3.88 12.10
N SER A 6 83.51 3.71 13.08
CA SER A 6 82.04 3.53 13.01
C SER A 6 81.40 2.20 12.61
N ALA A 7 80.70 1.66 13.62
CA ALA A 7 79.65 0.66 13.52
C ALA A 7 78.44 1.18 12.71
N SER A 8 77.78 0.26 12.00
CA SER A 8 76.43 0.45 11.47
C SER A 8 75.58 -0.76 11.85
N SER A 9 74.65 -0.53 12.76
CA SER A 9 73.58 -1.46 13.13
C SER A 9 72.55 -1.50 12.01
N GLY A 10 72.50 -2.63 11.29
CA GLY A 10 71.45 -2.92 10.32
C GLY A 10 70.13 -3.21 11.01
N ALA A 11 69.19 -2.26 10.97
CA ALA A 11 67.80 -2.49 11.35
C ALA A 11 67.08 -3.23 10.21
N SER A 12 66.58 -4.44 10.48
CA SER A 12 65.71 -5.17 9.55
C SER A 12 64.33 -4.51 9.49
N VAL A 13 63.90 -4.14 8.28
CA VAL A 13 62.56 -3.62 8.00
C VAL A 13 61.57 -4.80 7.99
N PRO A 14 60.48 -4.78 8.77
CA PRO A 14 59.43 -5.80 8.66
C PRO A 14 58.64 -5.62 7.36
N PRO A 15 58.13 -6.71 6.75
CA PRO A 15 57.36 -6.63 5.52
C PRO A 15 56.05 -5.85 5.71
N PRO A 16 55.49 -5.25 4.64
CA PRO A 16 54.23 -4.54 4.72
C PRO A 16 53.09 -5.52 5.07
N VAL A 17 52.40 -5.21 6.16
CA VAL A 17 51.18 -5.91 6.58
C VAL A 17 50.10 -5.58 5.57
N SER A 18 49.68 -6.56 4.77
CA SER A 18 48.52 -6.41 3.89
C SER A 18 47.29 -6.14 4.75
N PRO A 19 46.43 -5.16 4.39
CA PRO A 19 45.18 -4.95 5.11
C PRO A 19 44.33 -6.23 5.02
N PRO A 20 43.61 -6.61 6.08
CA PRO A 20 42.73 -7.77 6.02
C PRO A 20 41.75 -7.55 4.88
N ALA A 21 41.66 -8.55 3.99
CA ALA A 21 40.63 -8.59 2.96
C ALA A 21 39.29 -8.37 3.66
N ARG A 22 38.59 -7.28 3.31
CA ARG A 22 37.20 -7.09 3.73
C ARG A 22 36.46 -8.32 3.22
N HIS A 23 36.15 -9.25 4.12
CA HIS A 23 35.17 -10.28 3.84
C HIS A 23 33.88 -9.53 3.55
N GLY A 24 33.60 -9.34 2.26
CA GLY A 24 32.31 -8.84 1.82
C GLY A 24 31.27 -9.71 2.49
N ALA A 25 30.39 -9.08 3.26
CA ALA A 25 29.26 -9.77 3.84
C ALA A 25 28.59 -10.62 2.73
N PRO A 26 28.14 -11.85 3.04
CA PRO A 26 27.48 -12.69 2.05
C PRO A 26 26.41 -11.85 1.33
N ALA A 27 26.43 -11.84 0.00
CA ALA A 27 25.43 -11.12 -0.77
C ALA A 27 24.05 -11.56 -0.26
N GLN A 28 23.30 -10.64 0.34
CA GLN A 28 21.96 -10.95 0.82
C GLN A 28 21.13 -11.42 -0.39
N THR A 29 20.85 -12.71 -0.46
CA THR A 29 20.05 -13.29 -1.55
C THR A 29 18.58 -13.00 -1.30
N GLY A 30 17.91 -12.34 -2.24
CA GLY A 30 16.48 -12.03 -2.20
C GLY A 30 16.15 -10.54 -1.97
N THR A 31 14.89 -10.19 -2.22
CA THR A 31 14.35 -8.84 -2.05
C THR A 31 14.51 -8.39 -0.58
N PRO A 32 15.24 -7.29 -0.29
CA PRO A 32 15.49 -6.81 1.08
C PRO A 32 14.27 -6.11 1.71
N LEU A 33 13.21 -5.96 0.93
CA LEU A 33 11.95 -5.33 1.28
C LEU A 33 10.85 -6.38 1.46
N ARG A 34 10.01 -6.19 2.48
CA ARG A 34 8.68 -6.80 2.59
C ARG A 34 7.65 -5.69 2.42
N VAL A 35 6.68 -5.86 1.53
CA VAL A 35 5.47 -5.04 1.50
C VAL A 35 4.27 -5.97 1.50
N GLY A 36 3.22 -5.60 2.21
CA GLY A 36 1.95 -6.31 2.15
C GLY A 36 0.79 -5.39 2.48
N VAL A 37 -0.41 -5.82 2.12
CA VAL A 37 -1.65 -5.16 2.50
C VAL A 37 -1.84 -5.31 4.01
N SER A 38 -1.92 -4.19 4.73
CA SER A 38 -2.22 -4.15 6.16
C SER A 38 -3.69 -3.83 6.44
N SER A 39 -4.38 -3.16 5.50
CA SER A 39 -5.83 -2.94 5.54
C SER A 39 -6.41 -2.77 4.14
N TYR A 40 -7.60 -3.32 3.90
CA TYR A 40 -8.38 -3.12 2.67
C TYR A 40 -9.37 -1.94 2.77
N ASN A 41 -9.45 -1.31 3.93
CA ASN A 41 -10.18 -0.07 4.16
C ASN A 41 -9.63 0.60 5.43
N TRP A 42 -8.56 1.40 5.31
CA TRP A 42 -7.91 2.02 6.48
C TRP A 42 -8.77 3.05 7.21
N ASP A 43 -9.85 3.50 6.59
CA ASP A 43 -10.82 4.46 7.13
C ASP A 43 -12.14 3.77 7.50
N SER A 44 -12.14 2.45 7.66
CA SER A 44 -13.35 1.66 7.96
C SER A 44 -14.08 2.16 9.21
N PRO A 45 -15.43 2.21 9.22
CA PRO A 45 -16.36 1.75 8.18
C PRO A 45 -16.73 2.81 7.13
N CYS A 46 -16.11 3.99 7.15
CA CYS A 46 -16.48 5.11 6.26
C CYS A 46 -16.57 4.68 4.80
N GLY A 47 -17.49 5.27 4.03
CA GLY A 47 -17.46 5.35 2.55
C GLY A 47 -17.12 4.05 1.83
N GLN A 48 -17.41 2.90 2.42
CA GLN A 48 -17.11 1.59 1.85
C GLN A 48 -18.39 1.05 1.23
N TYR A 49 -18.30 0.81 -0.07
CA TYR A 49 -19.40 0.34 -0.86
C TYR A 49 -18.97 -0.91 -1.60
N TYR A 50 -19.86 -1.89 -1.69
CA TYR A 50 -19.67 -3.05 -2.56
C TYR A 50 -20.78 -3.11 -3.60
N LEU A 51 -20.40 -3.46 -4.83
CA LEU A 51 -21.34 -3.88 -5.86
C LEU A 51 -21.60 -5.37 -5.72
N LEU A 52 -22.87 -5.76 -5.57
CA LEU A 52 -23.30 -7.15 -5.52
C LEU A 52 -24.37 -7.41 -6.58
N GLY A 53 -24.20 -8.49 -7.34
CA GLY A 53 -25.11 -8.90 -8.42
C GLY A 53 -26.40 -9.56 -7.95
N ARG A 54 -26.94 -9.21 -6.78
CA ARG A 54 -28.14 -9.83 -6.19
C ARG A 54 -29.11 -8.76 -5.69
N ALA A 55 -30.37 -9.13 -5.45
CA ALA A 55 -31.37 -8.23 -4.89
C ALA A 55 -31.19 -8.05 -3.37
N PRO A 56 -31.64 -6.92 -2.77
CA PRO A 56 -31.51 -6.66 -1.32
C PRO A 56 -32.04 -7.77 -0.42
N ALA A 57 -33.14 -8.42 -0.81
CA ALA A 57 -33.74 -9.53 -0.07
C ALA A 57 -32.88 -10.81 -0.05
N GLU A 58 -31.91 -10.93 -0.96
CA GLU A 58 -31.00 -12.07 -1.08
C GLU A 58 -29.62 -11.80 -0.45
N ILE A 59 -29.37 -10.57 0.00
CA ILE A 59 -28.13 -10.19 0.64
C ILE A 59 -28.26 -10.46 2.15
N PRO A 60 -27.33 -11.24 2.75
CA PRO A 60 -27.35 -11.45 4.19
C PRO A 60 -27.10 -10.12 4.94
N PRO A 61 -27.45 -10.05 6.24
CA PRO A 61 -27.16 -8.89 7.07
C PRO A 61 -25.73 -8.36 6.92
N ALA A 62 -25.55 -7.04 7.03
CA ALA A 62 -24.22 -6.45 7.08
C ALA A 62 -23.47 -7.02 8.30
N PRO A 63 -22.26 -7.59 8.12
CA PRO A 63 -21.48 -8.12 9.22
C PRO A 63 -20.75 -6.96 9.94
N PRO A 64 -20.09 -7.22 11.07
CA PRO A 64 -19.21 -6.24 11.69
C PRO A 64 -18.10 -5.73 10.75
N PRO A 65 -17.54 -4.52 10.99
CA PRO A 65 -16.57 -3.90 10.09
C PRO A 65 -15.35 -4.75 9.71
N GLN A 66 -14.82 -5.55 10.63
CA GLN A 66 -13.68 -6.43 10.37
C GLN A 66 -13.97 -7.53 9.33
N ASP A 67 -15.24 -7.86 9.10
CA ASP A 67 -15.69 -8.97 8.26
C ASP A 67 -16.26 -8.50 6.92
N HIS A 68 -16.32 -7.19 6.65
CA HIS A 68 -16.86 -6.64 5.40
C HIS A 68 -16.20 -7.24 4.15
N ARG A 69 -14.86 -7.41 4.14
CA ARG A 69 -14.13 -7.93 2.97
C ARG A 69 -14.44 -9.40 2.72
N SER A 70 -14.42 -10.25 3.75
CA SER A 70 -14.69 -11.68 3.62
C SER A 70 -16.14 -11.93 3.20
N TRP A 71 -17.08 -11.16 3.75
CA TRP A 71 -18.48 -11.14 3.34
C TRP A 71 -18.66 -10.73 1.88
N ALA A 72 -18.03 -9.65 1.44
CA ALA A 72 -18.11 -9.22 0.05
C ALA A 72 -17.53 -10.28 -0.89
N ARG A 73 -16.37 -10.88 -0.55
CA ARG A 73 -15.78 -11.98 -1.32
C ARG A 73 -16.71 -13.19 -1.43
N ALA A 74 -17.38 -13.58 -0.33
CA ALA A 74 -18.31 -14.70 -0.32
C ALA A 74 -19.56 -14.47 -1.21
N LEU A 75 -19.85 -13.20 -1.53
CA LEU A 75 -20.94 -12.77 -2.39
C LEU A 75 -20.47 -12.35 -3.79
N ASP A 76 -19.20 -12.63 -4.15
CA ASP A 76 -18.56 -12.20 -5.41
C ASP A 76 -18.60 -10.68 -5.63
N GLY A 77 -18.55 -9.93 -4.53
CA GLY A 77 -18.62 -8.47 -4.51
C GLY A 77 -17.37 -7.77 -4.98
N VAL A 78 -17.56 -6.54 -5.46
CA VAL A 78 -16.51 -5.66 -5.99
C VAL A 78 -16.54 -4.32 -5.27
N ASP A 79 -15.39 -3.78 -4.88
CA ASP A 79 -15.30 -2.45 -4.28
C ASP A 79 -15.89 -1.39 -5.24
N ALA A 80 -16.78 -0.54 -4.72
CA ALA A 80 -17.56 0.41 -5.52
C ALA A 80 -17.11 1.85 -5.31
N GLY A 81 -16.88 2.58 -6.40
CA GLY A 81 -16.44 3.99 -6.44
C GLY A 81 -14.96 4.16 -6.10
N GLY A 82 -14.48 3.47 -5.07
CA GLY A 82 -13.08 3.48 -4.70
C GLY A 82 -12.69 2.41 -3.71
N MET A 83 -11.40 2.29 -3.48
CA MET A 83 -10.79 1.37 -2.53
C MET A 83 -9.71 2.10 -1.74
N ARG A 84 -9.79 2.01 -0.40
CA ARG A 84 -8.82 2.58 0.52
C ARG A 84 -7.84 1.52 0.99
N LEU A 85 -6.75 1.37 0.26
CA LEU A 85 -5.75 0.33 0.50
C LEU A 85 -4.62 0.85 1.40
N GLN A 86 -4.28 0.13 2.46
CA GLN A 86 -3.09 0.41 3.27
C GLN A 86 -2.02 -0.64 3.03
N LEU A 87 -0.81 -0.17 2.75
CA LEU A 87 0.37 -0.99 2.57
C LEU A 87 1.35 -0.71 3.71
N THR A 88 1.87 -1.77 4.33
CA THR A 88 2.99 -1.66 5.27
C THR A 88 4.24 -2.20 4.61
N ALA A 89 5.26 -1.36 4.54
CA ALA A 89 6.58 -1.70 4.02
C ALA A 89 7.60 -1.75 5.16
N THR A 90 8.44 -2.79 5.16
CA THR A 90 9.45 -3.01 6.20
C THR A 90 10.71 -3.62 5.59
N GLY A 91 11.87 -3.10 5.96
CA GLY A 91 13.14 -3.73 5.62
C GLY A 91 13.30 -5.06 6.34
N LYS A 92 13.92 -6.06 5.70
CA LYS A 92 14.19 -7.36 6.35
C LYS A 92 15.32 -7.30 7.38
N THR A 93 16.15 -6.26 7.30
CA THR A 93 17.33 -6.02 8.13
C THR A 93 17.35 -4.57 8.59
N ARG A 94 18.33 -4.21 9.43
CA ARG A 94 18.56 -2.81 9.85
C ARG A 94 19.15 -1.94 8.75
N ASP A 95 19.70 -2.54 7.70
CA ASP A 95 20.17 -1.82 6.52
C ASP A 95 19.00 -1.08 5.84
N SER A 96 19.28 0.14 5.40
CA SER A 96 18.26 0.97 4.75
C SER A 96 17.89 0.42 3.37
N VAL A 97 16.59 0.36 3.11
CA VAL A 97 16.01 0.18 1.79
C VAL A 97 15.24 1.45 1.45
N VAL A 98 15.45 1.98 0.25
CA VAL A 98 14.74 3.16 -0.25
C VAL A 98 13.65 2.71 -1.20
N ILE A 99 12.40 3.02 -0.88
CA ILE A 99 11.27 2.92 -1.79
C ILE A 99 11.29 4.17 -2.66
N THR A 100 11.59 3.98 -3.93
CA THR A 100 11.83 5.09 -4.87
C THR A 100 10.55 5.57 -5.52
N ALA A 101 9.59 4.67 -5.72
CA ALA A 101 8.28 4.98 -6.28
C ALA A 101 7.27 3.87 -5.97
N VAL A 102 6.00 4.23 -6.03
CA VAL A 102 4.89 3.28 -6.08
C VAL A 102 4.05 3.59 -7.31
N HIS A 103 3.67 2.56 -8.05
CA HIS A 103 2.91 2.67 -9.28
C HIS A 103 1.66 1.80 -9.24
N VAL A 104 0.58 2.26 -9.86
CA VAL A 104 -0.62 1.46 -10.10
C VAL A 104 -0.64 1.03 -11.55
N ARG A 105 -0.79 -0.28 -11.77
CA ARG A 105 -0.86 -0.89 -13.09
C ARG A 105 -2.26 -1.40 -13.35
N ILE A 106 -2.88 -0.87 -14.39
CA ILE A 106 -4.18 -1.34 -14.88
C ILE A 106 -3.94 -2.52 -15.82
N VAL A 107 -4.63 -3.63 -15.56
CA VAL A 107 -4.57 -4.86 -16.36
C VAL A 107 -5.88 -5.17 -17.09
N GLY A 108 -6.93 -4.42 -16.79
CA GLY A 108 -8.20 -4.52 -17.51
C GLY A 108 -9.12 -3.35 -17.17
N ARG A 109 -9.93 -2.95 -18.15
CA ARG A 109 -10.96 -1.93 -18.03
C ARG A 109 -12.20 -2.40 -18.80
N ALA A 110 -13.36 -2.20 -18.20
CA ALA A 110 -14.66 -2.50 -18.81
C ALA A 110 -15.68 -1.43 -18.40
N GLU A 111 -16.87 -1.50 -19.01
CA GLU A 111 -18.04 -0.76 -18.53
C GLU A 111 -18.32 -1.07 -17.06
N PRO A 112 -18.77 -0.10 -16.26
CA PRO A 112 -19.19 -0.35 -14.89
C PRO A 112 -20.19 -1.49 -14.79
N LEU A 113 -20.07 -2.30 -13.75
CA LEU A 113 -21.04 -3.36 -13.48
C LEU A 113 -22.44 -2.74 -13.32
N ALA A 114 -23.49 -3.32 -13.90
CA ALA A 114 -24.87 -2.84 -13.72
C ALA A 114 -25.53 -3.45 -12.47
N TRP A 115 -24.80 -3.46 -11.36
CA TRP A 115 -25.19 -4.10 -10.09
C TRP A 115 -25.62 -3.09 -9.04
N ASN A 116 -26.39 -3.56 -8.05
CA ASN A 116 -26.77 -2.76 -6.88
C ASN A 116 -25.55 -2.45 -6.02
N ALA A 117 -25.52 -1.27 -5.42
CA ALA A 117 -24.51 -0.90 -4.43
C ALA A 117 -25.05 -1.06 -3.02
N TYR A 118 -24.19 -1.55 -2.13
CA TYR A 118 -24.50 -1.77 -0.72
C TYR A 118 -23.47 -1.02 0.12
N SER A 119 -23.94 -0.09 0.94
CA SER A 119 -23.10 0.64 1.88
C SER A 119 -22.80 -0.20 3.10
N MET A 120 -21.54 -0.22 3.50
CA MET A 120 -21.07 -0.96 4.67
C MET A 120 -21.01 -0.09 5.93
N GLY A 121 -21.61 1.08 5.91
CA GLY A 121 -21.78 1.91 7.10
C GLY A 121 -21.64 3.40 6.81
N GLU A 122 -22.47 4.15 7.51
CA GLU A 122 -22.40 5.61 7.57
C GLU A 122 -21.70 6.03 8.86
N GLY A 123 -20.93 7.11 8.79
CA GLY A 123 -20.26 7.69 9.95
C GLY A 123 -18.75 7.46 9.96
N CYS A 124 -18.04 8.49 9.52
CA CYS A 124 -16.69 8.74 10.00
C CYS A 124 -16.83 9.54 11.29
N GLY A 125 -16.19 9.11 12.38
CA GLY A 125 -15.93 10.06 13.47
C GLY A 125 -15.18 11.29 12.93
N SER A 126 -15.14 12.39 13.68
CA SER A 126 -14.40 13.61 13.31
C SER A 126 -12.87 13.46 13.49
N GLY A 127 -12.33 12.32 13.07
CA GLY A 127 -11.02 11.81 13.48
C GLY A 127 -9.82 12.30 12.66
N VAL A 128 -8.72 11.59 12.86
CA VAL A 128 -7.43 11.80 12.19
C VAL A 128 -7.48 11.18 10.79
N THR A 129 -7.34 12.00 9.76
CA THR A 129 -7.07 11.55 8.40
C THR A 129 -5.54 11.54 8.19
N PRO A 130 -4.90 10.39 7.97
CA PRO A 130 -3.47 10.36 7.67
C PRO A 130 -3.19 11.05 6.33
N GLN A 131 -1.91 11.32 6.03
CA GLN A 131 -1.55 11.60 4.63
C GLN A 131 -1.89 10.38 3.76
N THR A 132 -2.28 10.64 2.53
CA THR A 132 -2.67 9.60 1.58
C THR A 132 -2.03 9.80 0.22
N PHE A 133 -2.12 8.79 -0.64
CA PHE A 133 -1.83 8.88 -2.07
C PHE A 133 -3.13 8.65 -2.84
N ASP A 134 -3.61 9.69 -3.49
CA ASP A 134 -4.78 9.63 -4.36
C ASP A 134 -4.40 9.08 -5.74
N VAL A 135 -5.25 8.20 -6.28
CA VAL A 135 -5.06 7.55 -7.58
C VAL A 135 -6.38 7.53 -8.34
N ASP A 136 -6.44 8.32 -9.41
CA ASP A 136 -7.54 8.28 -10.39
C ASP A 136 -7.34 7.11 -11.37
N LEU A 137 -8.12 6.05 -11.18
CA LEU A 137 -8.12 4.85 -12.04
C LEU A 137 -8.79 5.09 -13.40
N ASP A 138 -9.45 6.23 -13.64
CA ASP A 138 -9.99 6.58 -14.96
C ASP A 138 -8.91 7.12 -15.90
N LYS A 139 -7.73 7.48 -15.37
CA LYS A 139 -6.60 7.85 -16.22
C LYS A 139 -6.02 6.64 -16.96
N PRO A 140 -5.58 6.79 -18.22
CA PRO A 140 -4.85 5.74 -18.95
C PRO A 140 -3.55 5.33 -18.26
N ARG A 141 -2.92 6.25 -17.53
CA ARG A 141 -1.70 6.04 -16.73
C ARG A 141 -1.92 6.69 -15.36
N PRO A 142 -2.52 5.95 -14.40
CA PRO A 142 -2.72 6.48 -13.06
C PRO A 142 -1.39 6.82 -12.40
N VAL A 143 -1.36 7.96 -11.72
CA VAL A 143 -0.21 8.42 -10.93
C VAL A 143 -0.65 8.58 -9.49
N LEU A 144 0.22 8.21 -8.56
CA LEU A 144 -0.01 8.49 -7.14
C LEU A 144 0.24 9.98 -6.90
N ARG A 145 -0.72 10.64 -6.27
CA ARG A 145 -0.60 12.05 -5.87
C ARG A 145 -0.64 12.14 -4.35
N PRO A 146 0.40 12.66 -3.68
CA PRO A 146 0.38 12.80 -2.23
C PRO A 146 -0.66 13.86 -1.85
N VAL A 147 -1.50 13.54 -0.87
CA VAL A 147 -2.55 14.41 -0.34
C VAL A 147 -2.32 14.59 1.15
N ALA A 148 -2.40 15.84 1.60
CA ALA A 148 -2.20 16.19 3.00
C ALA A 148 -3.29 15.57 3.88
N GLY A 149 -2.90 15.09 5.06
CA GLY A 149 -3.82 14.61 6.08
C GLY A 149 -4.26 15.72 7.02
N ARG A 150 -5.09 15.36 8.01
CA ARG A 150 -5.61 16.26 9.03
C ARG A 150 -5.71 15.56 10.38
N GLN A 151 -5.27 16.21 11.46
CA GLN A 151 -5.41 15.77 12.84
C GLN A 151 -5.99 16.92 13.67
N GLY A 152 -7.31 16.92 13.87
CA GLY A 152 -8.02 18.08 14.43
C GLY A 152 -7.81 19.30 13.54
N ASP A 153 -7.17 20.35 14.07
CA ASP A 153 -6.84 21.56 13.30
C ASP A 153 -5.44 21.53 12.68
N ILE A 154 -4.68 20.44 12.90
CA ILE A 154 -3.32 20.30 12.39
C ILE A 154 -3.34 19.65 11.01
N THR A 155 -2.65 20.27 10.04
CA THR A 155 -2.41 19.66 8.73
C THR A 155 -1.22 18.70 8.82
N VAL A 156 -1.42 17.45 8.41
CA VAL A 156 -0.32 16.49 8.23
C VAL A 156 0.21 16.68 6.81
N PRO A 157 1.49 17.08 6.63
CA PRO A 157 2.00 17.44 5.31
C PRO A 157 1.99 16.25 4.36
N ALA A 158 1.66 16.53 3.09
CA ALA A 158 1.81 15.58 2.00
C ALA A 158 3.30 15.42 1.69
N THR A 159 3.83 14.21 1.77
CA THR A 159 5.21 13.91 1.39
C THR A 159 5.17 13.01 0.16
N ASP A 160 6.02 13.28 -0.82
CA ASP A 160 6.16 12.41 -1.99
C ASP A 160 7.36 11.46 -1.81
N PHE A 161 7.45 10.45 -2.67
CA PHE A 161 8.60 9.55 -2.72
C PHE A 161 9.90 10.32 -2.99
N PRO A 162 11.05 9.86 -2.44
CA PRO A 162 11.29 8.52 -1.87
C PRO A 162 11.05 8.39 -0.37
N TYR A 163 10.86 7.14 0.09
CA TYR A 163 10.79 6.78 1.52
C TYR A 163 11.87 5.78 1.90
N LYS A 164 12.37 5.89 3.13
CA LYS A 164 13.34 4.94 3.69
C LYS A 164 12.62 3.98 4.63
N VAL A 165 12.95 2.70 4.56
CA VAL A 165 12.51 1.67 5.50
C VAL A 165 13.68 0.85 6.01
N ALA A 166 13.52 0.30 7.21
CA ALA A 166 14.39 -0.70 7.83
C ALA A 166 13.55 -1.65 8.70
N SER A 167 14.15 -2.68 9.29
CA SER A 167 13.45 -3.61 10.18
C SER A 167 12.87 -2.95 11.43
N ASN A 168 13.45 -1.83 11.86
CA ASN A 168 13.02 -1.02 13.00
C ASN A 168 12.39 0.33 12.61
N ASP A 169 12.19 0.56 11.31
CA ASP A 169 11.63 1.79 10.76
C ASP A 169 10.68 1.42 9.60
N PRO A 170 9.49 0.86 9.91
CA PRO A 170 8.49 0.53 8.91
C PRO A 170 7.79 1.80 8.41
N GLN A 171 7.34 1.78 7.15
CA GLN A 171 6.54 2.85 6.55
C GLN A 171 5.16 2.33 6.19
N VAL A 172 4.13 3.16 6.43
CA VAL A 172 2.73 2.88 6.11
C VAL A 172 2.27 3.84 5.03
N PHE A 173 1.75 3.28 3.94
CA PHE A 173 1.21 4.04 2.81
C PHE A 173 -0.29 3.84 2.74
N ASN A 174 -1.05 4.93 2.85
CA ASN A 174 -2.51 4.93 2.67
C ASN A 174 -2.80 5.36 1.23
N LEU A 175 -3.37 4.47 0.44
CA LEU A 175 -3.76 4.74 -0.94
C LEU A 175 -5.28 4.90 -0.99
N HIS A 176 -5.73 5.81 -1.84
CA HIS A 176 -7.13 5.96 -2.22
C HIS A 176 -7.23 5.83 -3.74
N LEU A 177 -7.76 4.69 -4.20
CA LEU A 177 -7.89 4.40 -5.61
C LEU A 177 -9.35 4.50 -6.00
N HIS A 178 -9.69 5.38 -6.95
CA HIS A 178 -11.08 5.66 -7.28
C HIS A 178 -11.33 5.63 -8.78
N THR A 179 -12.58 5.32 -9.16
CA THR A 179 -13.08 5.37 -10.53
C THR A 179 -14.52 5.88 -10.51
N ALA A 180 -14.82 6.82 -11.40
CA ALA A 180 -16.17 7.34 -11.61
C ALA A 180 -16.87 6.68 -12.79
N SER A 181 -16.14 6.01 -13.68
CA SER A 181 -16.67 5.62 -15.00
C SER A 181 -16.35 4.21 -15.49
N HIS A 182 -15.59 3.38 -14.75
CA HIS A 182 -15.18 2.07 -15.25
C HIS A 182 -15.24 0.95 -14.20
N ASP A 183 -15.26 -0.29 -14.66
CA ASP A 183 -14.81 -1.47 -13.91
C ASP A 183 -13.32 -1.73 -14.22
N VAL A 184 -12.46 -1.56 -13.23
CA VAL A 184 -11.00 -1.56 -13.39
C VAL A 184 -10.37 -2.71 -12.61
N ARG A 185 -9.53 -3.49 -13.28
CA ARG A 185 -8.65 -4.48 -12.66
C ARG A 185 -7.24 -3.94 -12.59
N TRP A 186 -6.61 -3.98 -11.42
CA TRP A 186 -5.34 -3.31 -11.18
C TRP A 186 -4.47 -4.01 -10.13
N TYR A 187 -3.18 -3.68 -10.09
CA TYR A 187 -2.24 -4.10 -9.05
C TYR A 187 -1.23 -2.98 -8.76
N VAL A 188 -0.49 -3.10 -7.66
CA VAL A 188 0.52 -2.10 -7.25
C VAL A 188 1.92 -2.64 -7.50
N GLU A 189 2.81 -1.78 -7.97
CA GLU A 189 4.25 -2.02 -8.07
C GLU A 189 4.98 -1.09 -7.10
N VAL A 190 5.87 -1.65 -6.30
CA VAL A 190 6.73 -0.91 -5.38
C VAL A 190 8.18 -1.01 -5.86
N GLU A 191 8.74 0.10 -6.33
CA GLU A 191 10.13 0.18 -6.73
C GLU A 191 11.02 0.45 -5.53
N TRP A 192 12.14 -0.27 -5.44
CA TRP A 192 13.05 -0.18 -4.32
C TRP A 192 14.52 -0.23 -4.76
N SER A 193 15.38 0.34 -3.90
CA SER A 193 16.83 0.24 -4.00
C SER A 193 17.46 -0.01 -2.63
N SER A 194 18.59 -0.72 -2.60
CA SER A 194 19.36 -1.04 -1.39
C SER A 194 20.81 -1.33 -1.78
N GLY A 195 21.70 -0.37 -1.50
CA GLY A 195 23.05 -0.37 -2.08
C GLY A 195 22.97 -0.37 -3.62
N ASP A 196 23.74 -1.23 -4.26
CA ASP A 196 23.75 -1.37 -5.73
C ASP A 196 22.57 -2.20 -6.28
N ARG A 197 21.72 -2.74 -5.41
CA ARG A 197 20.56 -3.55 -5.80
C ARG A 197 19.34 -2.67 -5.98
N ARG A 198 18.51 -3.03 -6.95
CA ARG A 198 17.20 -2.43 -7.22
C ARG A 198 16.22 -3.48 -7.71
N GLY A 199 14.93 -3.19 -7.60
CA GLY A 199 13.90 -4.05 -8.16
C GLY A 199 12.49 -3.51 -7.93
N THR A 200 11.52 -4.30 -8.34
CA THR A 200 10.10 -3.98 -8.22
C THR A 200 9.38 -5.14 -7.54
N LEU A 201 8.54 -4.83 -6.55
CA LEU A 201 7.69 -5.80 -5.88
C LEU A 201 6.24 -5.57 -6.31
N ARG A 202 5.57 -6.64 -6.75
CA ARG A 202 4.14 -6.62 -7.07
C ARG A 202 3.32 -6.89 -5.82
N ILE A 203 2.28 -6.08 -5.60
CA ILE A 203 1.25 -6.27 -4.58
C ILE A 203 -0.09 -6.40 -5.29
N ASP A 204 -0.78 -7.50 -5.01
CA ASP A 204 -2.08 -7.81 -5.55
C ASP A 204 -2.97 -8.46 -4.48
N ASP A 205 -4.19 -8.80 -4.87
CA ASP A 205 -5.23 -9.32 -4.01
C ASP A 205 -5.16 -10.85 -3.93
N GLU A 206 -4.20 -11.35 -3.14
CA GLU A 206 -3.98 -12.79 -2.91
C GLU A 206 -3.77 -13.58 -4.22
N GLY A 207 -2.94 -13.05 -5.12
CA GLY A 207 -2.63 -13.66 -6.42
C GLY A 207 -3.56 -13.26 -7.55
N ARG A 208 -4.55 -12.38 -7.30
CA ARG A 208 -5.45 -11.81 -8.30
C ARG A 208 -5.31 -10.29 -8.35
N PRO A 209 -5.52 -9.62 -9.49
CA PRO A 209 -5.65 -8.17 -9.51
C PRO A 209 -6.77 -7.71 -8.58
N PHE A 210 -6.57 -6.58 -7.91
CA PHE A 210 -7.67 -5.84 -7.28
C PHE A 210 -8.70 -5.45 -8.34
N ARG A 211 -9.94 -5.22 -7.91
CA ARG A 211 -11.02 -4.80 -8.78
C ARG A 211 -11.84 -3.71 -8.12
N THR A 212 -12.06 -2.62 -8.84
CA THR A 212 -12.86 -1.48 -8.38
C THR A 212 -13.75 -1.04 -9.52
N SER A 213 -15.04 -0.88 -9.26
CA SER A 213 -16.02 -0.46 -10.28
C SER A 213 -16.72 0.82 -9.87
N ALA A 214 -17.07 1.67 -10.82
CA ALA A 214 -17.76 2.93 -10.56
C ALA A 214 -19.05 2.73 -9.73
N LEU A 215 -19.30 3.65 -8.79
CA LEU A 215 -20.46 3.63 -7.89
C LEU A 215 -21.69 4.31 -8.49
N GLN A 216 -21.53 5.30 -9.36
CA GLN A 216 -22.62 6.16 -9.81
C GLN A 216 -23.65 5.43 -10.69
N GLY A 217 -24.87 5.97 -10.79
CA GLY A 217 -25.89 5.54 -11.74
C GLY A 217 -26.60 4.22 -11.42
N ARG A 218 -26.72 3.84 -10.14
CA ARG A 218 -27.30 2.57 -9.71
C ARG A 218 -28.10 2.73 -8.40
N PRO A 219 -29.03 1.80 -8.11
CA PRO A 219 -29.63 1.71 -6.78
C PRO A 219 -28.58 1.49 -5.69
N LEU A 220 -28.71 2.24 -4.60
CA LEU A 220 -27.83 2.20 -3.44
C LEU A 220 -28.66 1.85 -2.20
N TYR A 221 -28.16 0.92 -1.40
CA TYR A 221 -28.85 0.37 -0.25
C TYR A 221 -28.03 0.56 1.02
N ASP A 222 -28.72 0.92 2.10
CA ASP A 222 -28.19 0.98 3.46
C ASP A 222 -28.73 -0.17 4.30
N TYR A 223 -27.88 -0.70 5.18
CA TYR A 223 -28.32 -1.67 6.16
C TYR A 223 -29.06 -0.97 7.30
N ARG A 224 -30.29 -1.42 7.57
CA ARG A 224 -31.20 -0.86 8.56
C ARG A 224 -31.41 -1.86 9.70
N PRO A 225 -30.48 -1.90 10.69
CA PRO A 225 -30.66 -2.76 11.87
C PRO A 225 -31.88 -2.32 12.70
N ASP A 226 -32.25 -1.04 12.63
CA ASP A 226 -33.43 -0.45 13.26
C ASP A 226 -34.76 -0.94 12.65
N LEU A 227 -34.76 -1.34 11.38
CA LEU A 227 -35.95 -1.80 10.65
C LEU A 227 -35.99 -3.33 10.48
N GLY A 228 -35.53 -4.07 11.49
CA GLY A 228 -35.53 -5.54 11.48
C GLY A 228 -34.37 -6.17 10.71
N GLY A 229 -33.30 -5.42 10.43
CA GLY A 229 -32.09 -5.95 9.80
C GLY A 229 -32.25 -6.16 8.30
N ILE A 230 -32.75 -5.13 7.60
CA ILE A 230 -32.98 -5.17 6.16
C ILE A 230 -32.03 -4.26 5.38
N TRP A 231 -31.82 -4.57 4.11
CA TRP A 231 -31.21 -3.66 3.15
C TRP A 231 -32.30 -2.80 2.51
N ALA A 232 -32.36 -1.52 2.88
CA ALA A 232 -33.35 -0.57 2.38
C ALA A 232 -32.71 0.40 1.39
N PRO A 233 -33.43 0.91 0.38
CA PRO A 233 -32.92 1.97 -0.49
C PRO A 233 -32.41 3.15 0.36
N ARG A 234 -31.26 3.70 -0.03
CA ARG A 234 -30.75 4.93 0.57
C ARG A 234 -31.70 6.07 0.27
N GLU A 235 -32.09 6.79 1.31
CA GLU A 235 -32.80 8.06 1.19
C GLU A 235 -31.80 9.15 0.77
N GLU A 236 -32.19 9.97 -0.21
CA GLU A 236 -31.36 11.05 -0.78
C GLU A 236 -31.48 12.34 0.03
#